data_AF-K2MEG4-F1
#
_entry.id   AF-K2MEG4-F1
#
_cell.length_a   1.000
_cell.length_b   1.000
_cell.length_c   1.000
_cell.angle_alpha   90.00
_cell.angle_beta   90.00
_cell.angle_gamma   90.00
#
_symmetry.space_group_name_H-M   'P 1'
#
loop_
_entity.id
_entity.type
_entity.pdbx_description
1 polymer ?
#
loop_
_entity_poly.entity_id
_entity_poly.type
_entity_poly.pdbx_seq_one_letter_code
_entity_poly.pdbx_strand_id
1 'polypeptide(L)'
;MQPLEAANKRCAFQAAASQESYRVADLELATCKLHGGAAVLCSTAGKVGRKARTAAAGATLFWLTCPYMNIIVARLERHGAIGALQRLVDENERVAAQHVASHARYEKRARALLSDQQWAFFDSHFVSIPESSGGRKYGNGAVGHAKDLKCLHALVAQSLCGAPNPIGDAVLQYIYLFSKKVEALRRPAQNFHPEEGRDEAEEENDFASARSFDDVSVFVDFVEDWTTKHEEERAKLPVALDANDYCSAACSVLTFLEGRLPRLRKKHRIN
;
A
#
# COMPACT_ATOMS: atom_id res chain seq x y z
N MET A 1 -38.54 -43.28 -3.84
CA MET A 1 -37.58 -42.19 -3.54
C MET A 1 -36.43 -42.31 -4.54
N GLN A 2 -36.36 -41.43 -5.53
CA GLN A 2 -35.18 -41.31 -6.38
C GLN A 2 -34.12 -40.49 -5.64
N PRO A 3 -32.81 -40.81 -5.75
CA PRO A 3 -31.77 -39.95 -5.23
C PRO A 3 -31.71 -38.68 -6.08
N LEU A 4 -31.85 -37.53 -5.43
CA LEU A 4 -31.48 -36.24 -6.01
C LEU A 4 -29.96 -36.25 -6.25
N GLU A 5 -29.56 -36.53 -7.49
CA GLU A 5 -28.22 -36.18 -7.96
C GLU A 5 -28.08 -34.66 -7.80
N ALA A 6 -27.34 -34.26 -6.77
CA ALA A 6 -26.82 -32.90 -6.69
C ALA A 6 -25.93 -32.70 -7.90
N ALA A 7 -26.49 -32.12 -8.96
CA ALA A 7 -25.75 -31.68 -10.13
C ALA A 7 -24.64 -30.77 -9.64
N ASN A 8 -23.44 -31.33 -9.57
CA ASN A 8 -22.23 -30.65 -9.17
C ASN A 8 -21.94 -29.66 -10.30
N LYS A 9 -22.59 -28.48 -10.26
CA LYS A 9 -22.34 -27.35 -11.15
C LYS A 9 -20.88 -26.97 -10.90
N ARG A 10 -19.98 -27.60 -11.65
CA ARG A 10 -18.57 -27.23 -11.70
C ARG A 10 -18.55 -25.73 -11.96
N CYS A 11 -18.05 -24.97 -10.97
CA CYS A 11 -17.86 -23.55 -11.14
C CYS A 11 -17.05 -23.36 -12.44
N ALA A 12 -17.47 -22.46 -13.33
CA ALA A 12 -16.78 -22.20 -14.60
C ALA A 12 -15.29 -21.84 -14.42
N PHE A 13 -14.90 -21.53 -13.18
CA PHE A 13 -13.58 -21.10 -12.76
C PHE A 13 -12.84 -22.14 -11.92
N GLN A 14 -13.35 -23.37 -11.80
CA GLN A 14 -12.71 -24.45 -11.04
C GLN A 14 -11.30 -24.77 -11.57
N ALA A 15 -11.07 -24.63 -12.88
CA ALA A 15 -9.75 -24.81 -13.49
C ALA A 15 -8.71 -23.75 -13.05
N ALA A 16 -9.18 -22.55 -12.69
CA ALA A 16 -8.32 -21.46 -12.22
C ALA A 16 -8.20 -21.41 -10.69
N ALA A 17 -8.93 -22.25 -9.96
CA ALA A 17 -8.86 -22.33 -8.50
C ALA A 17 -7.86 -23.40 -8.06
N SER A 18 -6.71 -22.98 -7.56
CA SER A 18 -5.70 -23.86 -6.97
C SER A 18 -5.48 -23.52 -5.48
N GLN A 19 -5.65 -24.52 -4.60
CA GLN A 19 -5.31 -24.36 -3.18
C GLN A 19 -3.80 -24.25 -2.95
N GLU A 20 -2.99 -24.86 -3.80
CA GLU A 20 -1.53 -24.77 -3.74
C GLU A 20 -1.04 -23.34 -4.02
N SER A 21 -1.79 -22.60 -4.84
CA SER A 21 -1.50 -21.20 -5.14
C SER A 21 -2.00 -20.24 -4.05
N TYR A 22 -2.76 -20.70 -3.03
CA TYR A 22 -3.39 -19.82 -2.04
C TYR A 22 -2.37 -19.06 -1.21
N ARG A 23 -2.37 -17.72 -1.33
CA ARG A 23 -1.40 -16.81 -0.66
C ARG A 23 0.04 -17.12 -1.04
N VAL A 24 0.25 -17.67 -2.23
CA VAL A 24 1.54 -17.75 -2.89
C VAL A 24 1.59 -16.60 -3.88
N ALA A 25 2.71 -15.87 -3.90
CA ALA A 25 2.89 -14.79 -4.87
C ALA A 25 2.91 -15.39 -6.29
N ASP A 26 2.12 -14.82 -7.19
CA ASP A 26 2.15 -15.20 -8.61
C ASP A 26 3.35 -14.56 -9.30
N LEU A 27 3.67 -13.31 -8.91
CA LEU A 27 4.74 -12.52 -9.48
C LEU A 27 5.24 -11.48 -8.47
N GLU A 28 6.57 -11.34 -8.37
CA GLU A 28 7.19 -10.21 -7.68
C GLU A 28 7.17 -9.00 -8.61
N LEU A 29 6.50 -7.92 -8.20
CA LEU A 29 6.28 -6.73 -9.02
C LEU A 29 7.19 -5.56 -8.61
N ALA A 30 7.59 -5.51 -7.35
CA ALA A 30 8.59 -4.58 -6.83
C ALA A 30 9.55 -5.33 -5.92
N THR A 31 10.84 -5.03 -6.01
CA THR A 31 11.88 -5.68 -5.20
C THR A 31 12.65 -4.67 -4.37
N CYS A 32 13.26 -5.14 -3.29
CA CYS A 32 14.31 -4.42 -2.61
C CYS A 32 15.50 -5.36 -2.36
N LYS A 33 16.72 -4.86 -2.54
CA LYS A 33 18.00 -5.58 -2.42
C LYS A 33 18.13 -6.28 -1.08
N LEU A 34 17.60 -5.68 0.00
CA LEU A 34 17.75 -6.24 1.33
C LEU A 34 16.87 -7.47 1.58
N HIS A 35 15.68 -7.53 1.00
CA HIS A 35 14.71 -8.60 1.30
C HIS A 35 14.30 -9.44 0.09
N GLY A 36 14.78 -9.13 -1.11
CA GLY A 36 14.43 -9.80 -2.36
C GLY A 36 13.04 -9.48 -2.90
N GLY A 37 12.13 -8.97 -2.07
CA GLY A 37 10.76 -8.61 -2.43
C GLY A 37 10.25 -7.37 -1.71
N ALA A 38 9.33 -6.66 -2.34
CA ALA A 38 8.74 -5.44 -1.80
C ALA A 38 7.23 -5.35 -2.02
N ALA A 39 6.74 -5.75 -3.19
CA ALA A 39 5.33 -5.91 -3.44
C ALA A 39 5.09 -6.99 -4.51
N VAL A 40 4.02 -7.76 -4.33
CA VAL A 40 3.69 -8.91 -5.19
C VAL A 40 2.30 -8.80 -5.77
N LEU A 41 2.10 -9.44 -6.91
CA LEU A 41 0.81 -9.94 -7.35
C LEU A 41 0.50 -11.24 -6.59
N CYS A 42 -0.68 -11.32 -5.99
CA CYS A 42 -1.26 -12.57 -5.52
C CYS A 42 -2.75 -12.57 -5.83
N SER A 43 -3.09 -13.21 -6.93
CA SER A 43 -4.44 -13.34 -7.47
C SER A 43 -5.31 -14.16 -6.55
N THR A 44 -4.80 -15.18 -5.86
CA THR A 44 -5.63 -16.11 -5.07
C THR A 44 -5.73 -15.73 -3.58
N ALA A 45 -5.27 -14.55 -3.18
CA ALA A 45 -5.37 -14.12 -1.78
C ALA A 45 -6.76 -13.57 -1.44
N GLY A 46 -7.47 -14.23 -0.52
CA GLY A 46 -8.78 -13.75 -0.04
C GLY A 46 -9.56 -14.77 0.77
N LYS A 47 -10.75 -14.38 1.26
CA LYS A 47 -11.68 -15.29 1.96
C LYS A 47 -12.36 -16.27 0.99
N VAL A 48 -12.46 -15.91 -0.29
CA VAL A 48 -13.17 -16.66 -1.32
C VAL A 48 -12.45 -17.97 -1.67
N GLY A 49 -11.12 -18.06 -1.46
CA GLY A 49 -10.36 -19.30 -1.63
C GLY A 49 -10.35 -20.23 -0.41
N ARG A 50 -10.92 -19.84 0.73
CA ARG A 50 -10.90 -20.67 1.95
C ARG A 50 -11.94 -21.78 1.89
N LYS A 51 -11.55 -22.99 2.35
CA LYS A 51 -12.40 -24.20 2.46
C LYS A 51 -12.88 -24.75 1.11
N ALA A 52 -11.96 -24.96 0.16
CA ALA A 52 -12.24 -25.54 -1.16
C ALA A 52 -13.25 -24.75 -2.03
N ARG A 53 -13.47 -23.47 -1.72
CA ARG A 53 -14.23 -22.57 -2.58
C ARG A 53 -13.34 -22.14 -3.75
N THR A 54 -13.88 -22.25 -4.96
CA THR A 54 -13.21 -22.04 -6.24
C THR A 54 -12.98 -20.57 -6.56
N ALA A 55 -12.20 -19.85 -5.75
CA ALA A 55 -11.79 -18.50 -6.11
C ALA A 55 -10.61 -18.56 -7.08
N ALA A 56 -10.88 -18.25 -8.34
CA ALA A 56 -9.84 -18.01 -9.34
C ALA A 56 -9.06 -16.71 -9.08
N ALA A 57 -9.72 -15.73 -8.43
CA ALA A 57 -9.06 -14.54 -7.92
C ALA A 57 -9.76 -14.00 -6.65
N GLY A 58 -9.01 -13.27 -5.83
CA GLY A 58 -9.49 -12.46 -4.71
C GLY A 58 -9.61 -11.00 -5.10
N ALA A 59 -10.30 -10.23 -4.26
CA ALA A 59 -10.60 -8.84 -4.52
C ALA A 59 -9.39 -7.90 -4.26
N THR A 60 -8.36 -8.38 -3.58
CA THR A 60 -7.08 -7.67 -3.35
C THR A 60 -5.97 -8.43 -4.08
N LEU A 61 -5.34 -7.77 -5.06
CA LEU A 61 -4.35 -8.41 -5.93
C LEU A 61 -2.93 -8.00 -5.58
N PHE A 62 -2.71 -6.78 -5.08
CA PHE A 62 -1.37 -6.27 -4.79
C PHE A 62 -1.12 -6.27 -3.29
N TRP A 63 0.03 -6.82 -2.89
CA TRP A 63 0.36 -7.04 -1.49
C TRP A 63 1.75 -6.50 -1.17
N LEU A 64 1.84 -5.70 -0.10
CA LEU A 64 3.11 -5.18 0.41
C LEU A 64 3.85 -6.30 1.15
N THR A 65 5.07 -6.63 0.73
CA THR A 65 5.85 -7.76 1.28
C THR A 65 7.15 -7.36 1.95
N CYS A 66 7.70 -6.17 1.65
CA CYS A 66 8.90 -5.67 2.33
C CYS A 66 8.64 -5.53 3.84
N PRO A 67 9.43 -6.18 4.72
CA PRO A 67 9.23 -6.14 6.16
C PRO A 67 9.30 -4.73 6.75
N TYR A 68 10.25 -3.90 6.33
CA TYR A 68 10.40 -2.55 6.86
C TYR A 68 9.27 -1.63 6.44
N MET A 69 8.86 -1.70 5.17
CA MET A 69 7.70 -0.94 4.70
C MET A 69 6.41 -1.40 5.38
N ASN A 70 6.21 -2.70 5.59
CA ASN A 70 5.07 -3.20 6.37
C ASN A 70 5.07 -2.64 7.80
N ILE A 71 6.22 -2.66 8.50
CA ILE A 71 6.29 -2.20 9.89
C ILE A 71 5.97 -0.69 9.99
N ILE A 72 6.56 0.13 9.12
CA ILE A 72 6.37 1.58 9.17
C ILE A 72 4.96 2.00 8.71
N VAL A 73 4.39 1.32 7.72
CA VAL A 73 2.99 1.56 7.30
C VAL A 73 2.01 1.14 8.39
N ALA A 74 2.23 -0.02 9.02
CA ALA A 74 1.44 -0.46 10.17
C ALA A 74 1.57 0.48 11.38
N ARG A 75 2.69 1.18 11.54
CA ARG A 75 2.87 2.22 12.55
C ARG A 75 1.93 3.40 12.27
N LEU A 76 1.97 3.97 11.06
CA LEU A 76 1.06 5.06 10.67
C LEU A 76 -0.41 4.67 10.88
N GLU A 77 -0.82 3.46 10.45
CA GLU A 77 -2.18 2.97 10.66
C GLU A 77 -2.56 2.88 12.15
N ARG A 78 -1.66 2.38 13.01
CA ARG A 78 -1.89 2.31 14.46
C ARG A 78 -2.07 3.68 15.10
N HIS A 79 -1.39 4.69 14.58
CA HIS A 79 -1.53 6.07 15.06
C HIS A 79 -2.81 6.76 14.56
N GLY A 80 -3.64 6.10 13.74
CA GLY A 80 -4.95 6.61 13.32
C GLY A 80 -4.97 7.21 11.91
N ALA A 81 -3.90 7.02 11.13
CA ALA A 81 -3.77 7.59 9.79
C ALA A 81 -4.95 7.29 8.86
N ILE A 82 -5.53 6.08 8.91
CA ILE A 82 -6.68 5.74 8.03
C ILE A 82 -7.90 6.59 8.34
N GLY A 83 -8.26 6.76 9.61
CA GLY A 83 -9.42 7.57 9.98
C GLY A 83 -9.22 9.04 9.64
N ALA A 84 -7.99 9.54 9.78
CA ALA A 84 -7.68 10.92 9.45
C ALA A 84 -7.64 11.18 7.93
N LEU A 85 -7.06 10.27 7.15
CA LEU A 85 -7.09 10.35 5.70
C LEU A 85 -8.49 10.15 5.12
N GLN A 86 -9.34 9.34 5.75
CA GLN A 86 -10.74 9.21 5.33
C GLN A 86 -11.44 10.56 5.44
N ARG A 87 -11.26 11.30 6.56
CA ARG A 87 -11.79 12.66 6.70
C ARG A 87 -11.26 13.60 5.62
N LEU A 88 -9.95 13.56 5.34
CA LEU A 88 -9.38 14.34 4.24
C LEU A 88 -10.04 14.03 2.89
N VAL A 89 -10.28 12.76 2.57
CA VAL A 89 -10.97 12.35 1.33
C VAL A 89 -12.44 12.77 1.32
N ASP A 90 -13.10 12.81 2.47
CA ASP A 90 -14.49 13.22 2.57
C ASP A 90 -14.64 14.76 2.43
N GLU A 91 -13.69 15.52 2.96
CA GLU A 91 -13.71 16.99 3.05
C GLU A 91 -13.04 17.69 1.85
N ASN A 92 -12.02 17.08 1.23
CA ASN A 92 -11.29 17.65 0.09
C ASN A 92 -11.67 16.94 -1.23
N GLU A 93 -12.49 17.62 -2.04
CA GLU A 93 -12.98 17.09 -3.32
C GLU A 93 -11.86 16.73 -4.31
N ARG A 94 -10.74 17.47 -4.30
CA ARG A 94 -9.63 17.21 -5.21
C ARG A 94 -8.91 15.92 -4.83
N VAL A 95 -8.63 15.71 -3.54
CA VAL A 95 -8.03 14.46 -3.04
C VAL A 95 -8.97 13.29 -3.32
N ALA A 96 -10.27 13.48 -3.10
CA ALA A 96 -11.30 12.48 -3.39
C ALA A 96 -11.31 12.08 -4.87
N ALA A 97 -11.34 13.06 -5.78
CA ALA A 97 -11.36 12.83 -7.22
C ALA A 97 -10.12 12.04 -7.69
N GLN A 98 -8.94 12.39 -7.17
CA GLN A 98 -7.71 11.67 -7.51
C GLN A 98 -7.71 10.23 -6.96
N HIS A 99 -8.18 10.01 -5.73
CA HIS A 99 -8.30 8.67 -5.15
C HIS A 99 -9.27 7.81 -5.96
N VAL A 100 -10.45 8.35 -6.28
CA VAL A 100 -11.45 7.67 -7.12
C VAL A 100 -10.89 7.34 -8.49
N ALA A 101 -10.18 8.28 -9.14
CA ALA A 101 -9.55 8.06 -10.43
C ALA A 101 -8.45 6.98 -10.38
N SER A 102 -7.84 6.73 -9.22
CA SER A 102 -6.82 5.68 -9.06
C SER A 102 -7.40 4.26 -9.23
N HIS A 103 -8.71 4.06 -9.03
CA HIS A 103 -9.35 2.76 -9.19
C HIS A 103 -9.28 2.28 -10.64
N ALA A 104 -9.46 3.17 -11.61
CA ALA A 104 -9.32 2.82 -13.03
C ALA A 104 -7.88 2.43 -13.39
N ARG A 105 -6.86 3.05 -12.75
CA ARG A 105 -5.45 2.69 -12.94
C ARG A 105 -5.16 1.30 -12.36
N TYR A 106 -5.72 1.00 -11.19
CA TYR A 106 -5.68 -0.33 -10.58
C TYR A 106 -6.32 -1.39 -11.47
N GLU A 107 -7.56 -1.15 -11.94
CA GLU A 107 -8.29 -2.08 -12.80
C GLU A 107 -7.54 -2.36 -14.11
N LYS A 108 -6.99 -1.31 -14.75
CA LYS A 108 -6.14 -1.45 -15.94
C LYS A 108 -4.90 -2.30 -15.67
N ARG A 109 -4.23 -2.08 -14.53
CA ARG A 109 -3.04 -2.85 -14.14
C ARG A 109 -3.39 -4.30 -13.82
N ALA A 110 -4.51 -4.54 -13.14
CA ALA A 110 -5.02 -5.88 -12.86
C ALA A 110 -5.33 -6.64 -14.16
N ARG A 111 -6.04 -6.02 -15.11
CA ARG A 111 -6.32 -6.62 -16.42
C ARG A 111 -5.06 -7.03 -17.17
N ALA A 112 -4.01 -6.20 -17.10
CA ALA A 112 -2.74 -6.48 -17.79
C ALA A 112 -1.95 -7.64 -17.18
N LEU A 113 -2.22 -8.01 -15.92
CA LEU A 113 -1.47 -9.02 -15.17
C LEU A 113 -2.22 -10.35 -15.01
N LEU A 114 -3.55 -10.32 -15.00
CA LEU A 114 -4.37 -11.51 -14.89
C LEU A 114 -4.56 -12.18 -16.25
N SER A 115 -4.58 -13.52 -16.27
CA SER A 115 -5.03 -14.26 -17.46
C SER A 115 -6.48 -13.92 -17.81
N ASP A 116 -6.91 -14.19 -19.05
CA ASP A 116 -8.29 -13.91 -19.47
C ASP A 116 -9.35 -14.58 -18.60
N GLN A 117 -9.10 -15.81 -18.13
CA GLN A 117 -10.00 -16.51 -17.23
C GLN A 117 -10.05 -15.87 -15.83
N GLN A 118 -8.89 -15.49 -15.29
CA GLN A 118 -8.82 -14.80 -13.99
C GLN A 118 -9.45 -13.41 -14.06
N TRP A 119 -9.25 -12.67 -15.15
CA TRP A 119 -9.88 -11.38 -15.35
C TRP A 119 -11.39 -11.50 -15.50
N ALA A 120 -11.89 -12.44 -16.31
CA ALA A 120 -13.32 -12.67 -16.45
C ALA A 120 -13.99 -12.98 -15.10
N PHE A 121 -13.31 -13.77 -14.24
CA PHE A 121 -13.75 -13.96 -12.86
C PHE A 121 -13.73 -12.65 -12.08
N PHE A 122 -12.60 -11.96 -12.05
CA PHE A 122 -12.39 -10.75 -11.25
C PHE A 122 -13.40 -9.65 -11.61
N ASP A 123 -13.58 -9.39 -12.90
CA ASP A 123 -14.49 -8.40 -13.43
C ASP A 123 -15.95 -8.70 -13.05
N SER A 124 -16.42 -9.91 -13.31
CA SER A 124 -17.81 -10.32 -13.01
C SER A 124 -18.14 -10.37 -11.52
N HIS A 125 -17.13 -10.54 -10.64
CA HIS A 125 -17.33 -10.66 -9.19
C HIS A 125 -17.03 -9.38 -8.40
N PHE A 126 -16.31 -8.41 -8.99
CA PHE A 126 -15.85 -7.23 -8.25
C PHE A 126 -16.04 -5.92 -9.00
N VAL A 127 -15.82 -5.87 -10.32
CA VAL A 127 -15.78 -4.59 -11.07
C VAL A 127 -17.11 -4.31 -11.74
N SER A 128 -17.56 -5.18 -12.66
CA SER A 128 -18.76 -4.95 -13.48
C SER A 128 -20.10 -5.21 -12.77
N ILE A 129 -20.07 -5.41 -11.45
CA ILE A 129 -21.29 -5.50 -10.65
C ILE A 129 -21.93 -4.10 -10.54
N PRO A 130 -23.24 -3.94 -10.80
CA PRO A 130 -23.91 -2.64 -10.63
C PRO A 130 -23.81 -2.13 -9.19
N GLU A 131 -23.49 -0.85 -9.01
CA GLU A 131 -23.40 -0.22 -7.69
C GLU A 131 -24.68 -0.39 -6.86
N SER A 132 -25.85 -0.32 -7.51
CA SER A 132 -27.16 -0.50 -6.89
C SER A 132 -27.36 -1.86 -6.22
N SER A 133 -26.56 -2.86 -6.56
CA SER A 133 -26.60 -4.19 -5.93
C SER A 133 -25.68 -4.31 -4.70
N GLY A 134 -24.89 -3.28 -4.37
CA GLY A 134 -23.94 -3.28 -3.25
C GLY A 134 -22.74 -4.23 -3.41
N GLY A 135 -22.65 -4.95 -4.54
CA GLY A 135 -21.62 -5.95 -4.78
C GLY A 135 -20.33 -5.40 -5.40
N ARG A 136 -20.37 -4.22 -6.04
CA ARG A 136 -19.17 -3.59 -6.62
C ARG A 136 -18.08 -3.39 -5.55
N LYS A 137 -16.84 -3.51 -5.99
CA LYS A 137 -15.65 -3.26 -5.19
C LYS A 137 -14.72 -2.30 -5.92
N TYR A 138 -14.06 -1.44 -5.15
CA TYR A 138 -13.13 -0.46 -5.68
C TYR A 138 -11.71 -0.67 -5.18
N GLY A 139 -10.76 -0.42 -6.08
CA GLY A 139 -9.33 -0.33 -5.81
C GLY A 139 -8.67 -1.60 -5.26
N ASN A 140 -7.36 -1.51 -5.05
CA ASN A 140 -6.65 -2.55 -4.33
C ASN A 140 -7.08 -2.51 -2.85
N GLY A 141 -7.76 -3.56 -2.39
CA GLY A 141 -8.35 -3.62 -1.05
C GLY A 141 -9.85 -3.89 -1.06
N ALA A 142 -10.51 -3.66 -2.20
CA ALA A 142 -11.92 -3.98 -2.44
C ALA A 142 -12.88 -3.35 -1.42
N VAL A 143 -12.92 -2.03 -1.43
CA VAL A 143 -13.85 -1.25 -0.60
C VAL A 143 -15.24 -1.16 -1.22
N GLY A 144 -16.26 -0.81 -0.41
CA GLY A 144 -17.66 -0.76 -0.83
C GLY A 144 -18.02 0.49 -1.62
N HIS A 145 -17.42 1.63 -1.29
CA HIS A 145 -17.64 2.90 -1.97
C HIS A 145 -16.34 3.47 -2.55
N ALA A 146 -16.45 4.25 -3.63
CA ALA A 146 -15.29 4.73 -4.36
C ALA A 146 -14.37 5.65 -3.54
N LYS A 147 -14.89 6.33 -2.51
CA LYS A 147 -14.12 7.20 -1.60
C LYS A 147 -13.52 6.47 -0.40
N ASP A 148 -13.94 5.23 -0.13
CA ASP A 148 -13.50 4.53 1.08
C ASP A 148 -12.00 4.18 1.04
N LEU A 149 -11.39 4.20 2.22
CA LEU A 149 -10.03 3.73 2.47
C LEU A 149 -10.06 2.49 3.36
N LYS A 150 -9.42 1.39 2.92
CA LYS A 150 -9.33 0.17 3.73
C LYS A 150 -8.12 0.14 4.65
N CYS A 151 -6.93 0.24 4.04
CA CYS A 151 -5.64 0.20 4.73
C CYS A 151 -4.58 0.82 3.82
N LEU A 152 -3.55 1.42 4.41
CA LEU A 152 -2.42 2.03 3.72
C LEU A 152 -1.56 0.95 3.05
N HIS A 153 -1.50 -0.25 3.64
CA HIS A 153 -0.80 -1.38 3.04
C HIS A 153 -1.28 -1.66 1.61
N ALA A 154 -2.59 -1.61 1.36
CA ALA A 154 -3.14 -1.88 0.05
C ALA A 154 -2.88 -0.72 -0.93
N LEU A 155 -2.94 0.52 -0.47
CA LEU A 155 -2.66 1.70 -1.30
C LEU A 155 -1.18 1.78 -1.68
N VAL A 156 -0.27 1.55 -0.73
CA VAL A 156 1.18 1.50 -0.97
C VAL A 156 1.53 0.34 -1.90
N ALA A 157 0.95 -0.85 -1.68
CA ALA A 157 1.16 -1.98 -2.58
C ALA A 157 0.69 -1.68 -4.00
N GLN A 158 -0.44 -0.98 -4.15
CA GLN A 158 -0.95 -0.56 -5.45
C GLN A 158 0.06 0.32 -6.19
N SER A 159 0.60 1.34 -5.52
CA SER A 159 1.65 2.21 -6.05
C SER A 159 2.90 1.43 -6.46
N LEU A 160 3.46 0.60 -5.57
CA LEU A 160 4.67 -0.18 -5.85
C LEU A 160 4.48 -1.17 -7.01
N CYS A 161 3.27 -1.72 -7.18
CA CYS A 161 2.94 -2.67 -8.24
C CYS A 161 2.64 -2.02 -9.61
N GLY A 162 2.86 -0.71 -9.74
CA GLY A 162 2.74 0.00 -11.02
C GLY A 162 1.34 0.51 -11.36
N ALA A 163 0.49 0.66 -10.35
CA ALA A 163 -0.78 1.36 -10.47
C ALA A 163 -0.73 2.58 -9.55
N PRO A 164 -0.36 3.78 -10.05
CA PRO A 164 -0.23 4.94 -9.18
C PRO A 164 -1.48 5.19 -8.33
N ASN A 165 -1.29 5.30 -7.02
CA ASN A 165 -2.33 5.66 -6.06
C ASN A 165 -1.88 6.94 -5.33
N PRO A 166 -2.66 8.03 -5.37
CA PRO A 166 -2.21 9.32 -4.85
C PRO A 166 -1.81 9.28 -3.37
N ILE A 167 -2.54 8.52 -2.56
CA ILE A 167 -2.28 8.36 -1.12
C ILE A 167 -1.16 7.35 -0.89
N GLY A 168 -1.13 6.25 -1.65
CA GLY A 168 -0.02 5.28 -1.61
C GLY A 168 1.33 5.90 -1.94
N ASP A 169 1.37 6.74 -2.98
CA ASP A 169 2.55 7.51 -3.39
C ASP A 169 2.97 8.49 -2.29
N ALA A 170 2.01 9.22 -1.71
CA ALA A 170 2.29 10.15 -0.61
C ALA A 170 2.91 9.44 0.59
N VAL A 171 2.41 8.26 0.99
CA VAL A 171 3.00 7.48 2.10
C VAL A 171 4.47 7.12 1.83
N LEU A 172 4.78 6.65 0.62
CA LEU A 172 6.15 6.32 0.22
C LEU A 172 7.08 7.54 0.31
N GLN A 173 6.59 8.70 -0.14
CA GLN A 173 7.35 9.95 -0.15
C GLN A 173 7.51 10.54 1.25
N TYR A 174 6.48 10.43 2.09
CA TYR A 174 6.56 10.82 3.49
C TYR A 174 7.67 10.04 4.22
N ILE A 175 7.72 8.71 4.04
CA ILE A 175 8.78 7.86 4.59
C ILE A 175 10.16 8.27 4.07
N TYR A 176 10.29 8.53 2.77
CA TYR A 176 11.56 8.94 2.16
C TYR A 176 12.03 10.31 2.67
N LEU A 177 11.15 11.30 2.75
CA LEU A 177 11.48 12.62 3.27
C LEU A 177 11.88 12.58 4.75
N PHE A 178 11.17 11.80 5.56
CA PHE A 178 11.57 11.61 6.95
C PHE A 178 12.92 10.92 7.09
N SER A 179 13.27 9.98 6.21
CA SER A 179 14.62 9.40 6.25
C SER A 179 15.70 10.43 5.97
N LYS A 180 15.43 11.42 5.10
CA LYS A 180 16.34 12.54 4.85
C LYS A 180 16.49 13.46 6.06
N LYS A 181 15.40 13.73 6.80
CA LYS A 181 15.48 14.43 8.09
C LYS A 181 16.31 13.66 9.10
N VAL A 182 16.09 12.34 9.23
CA VAL A 182 16.89 11.47 10.11
C VAL A 182 18.37 11.47 9.71
N GLU A 183 18.69 11.41 8.41
CA GLU A 183 20.07 11.52 7.93
C GLU A 183 20.70 12.86 8.32
N ALA A 184 19.97 13.97 8.18
CA ALA A 184 20.46 15.30 8.56
C ALA A 184 20.76 15.41 10.06
N LEU A 185 19.88 14.88 10.92
CA LEU A 185 20.09 14.86 12.38
C LEU A 185 21.22 13.93 12.83
N ARG A 186 21.51 12.88 12.06
CA ARG A 186 22.59 11.93 12.37
C ARG A 186 23.95 12.38 11.85
N ARG A 187 24.01 13.35 10.94
CA ARG A 187 25.30 13.91 10.53
C ARG A 187 25.90 14.57 11.76
N PRO A 188 27.07 14.12 12.26
CA PRO A 188 27.76 14.87 13.29
C PRO A 188 27.99 16.29 12.77
N ALA A 189 28.10 17.27 13.67
CA ALA A 189 28.56 18.63 13.38
C ALA A 189 30.02 18.61 12.85
N GLN A 190 30.28 17.91 11.76
CA GLN A 190 31.54 17.92 11.03
C GLN A 190 31.54 19.18 10.19
N ASN A 191 32.18 20.21 10.75
CA ASN A 191 32.39 21.59 10.28
C ASN A 191 31.67 22.68 11.09
N PHE A 192 31.47 22.51 12.39
CA PHE A 192 31.38 23.68 13.27
C PHE A 192 32.74 23.94 13.92
N HIS A 193 33.44 24.97 13.40
CA HIS A 193 34.28 25.77 14.28
C HIS A 193 33.38 26.30 15.41
N PRO A 194 33.85 26.36 16.67
CA PRO A 194 33.10 26.99 17.74
C PRO A 194 33.11 28.50 17.50
N GLU A 195 32.25 28.97 16.60
CA GLU A 195 31.74 30.32 16.67
C GLU A 195 30.39 30.27 17.38
N GLU A 196 30.25 31.24 18.27
CA GLU A 196 29.29 31.32 19.36
C GLU A 196 27.83 31.28 18.86
N GLY A 197 26.97 30.55 19.58
CA GLY A 197 25.54 30.83 19.61
C GLY A 197 24.61 29.98 18.73
N ARG A 198 24.77 28.64 18.71
CA ARG A 198 23.62 27.78 18.37
C ARG A 198 22.87 27.45 19.65
N ASP A 199 21.69 28.02 19.82
CA ASP A 199 20.85 27.83 21.00
C ASP A 199 20.45 26.34 21.13
N GLU A 200 20.58 25.80 22.34
CA GLU A 200 20.13 24.43 22.69
C GLU A 200 18.65 24.19 22.31
N ALA A 201 17.86 25.27 22.23
CA ALA A 201 16.48 25.26 21.79
C ALA A 201 16.30 24.89 20.30
N GLU A 202 17.25 25.21 19.41
CA GLU A 202 17.16 24.84 17.99
C GLU A 202 17.43 23.35 17.78
N GLU A 203 18.38 22.75 18.49
CA GLU A 203 18.64 21.31 18.46
C GLU A 203 17.49 20.50 19.08
N GLU A 204 16.89 20.97 20.17
CA GLU A 204 15.68 20.37 20.74
C GLU A 204 14.48 20.42 19.78
N ASN A 205 14.32 21.53 19.04
CA ASN A 205 13.22 21.72 18.10
C ASN A 205 13.36 20.82 16.86
N ASP A 206 14.58 20.64 16.35
CA ASP A 206 14.87 19.74 15.22
C ASP A 206 14.67 18.26 15.62
N PHE A 207 15.06 17.88 16.84
CA PHE A 207 14.83 16.56 17.41
C PHE A 207 13.35 16.30 17.72
N ALA A 208 12.62 17.32 18.17
CA ALA A 208 11.16 17.28 18.35
C ALA A 208 10.44 17.13 16.99
N SER A 209 10.92 17.82 15.94
CA SER A 209 10.37 17.69 14.59
C SER A 209 10.57 16.29 13.99
N ALA A 210 11.63 15.57 14.34
CA ALA A 210 11.81 14.18 13.90
C ALA A 210 10.98 13.17 14.71
N ARG A 211 10.58 13.51 15.94
CA ARG A 211 9.54 12.77 16.69
C ARG A 211 8.13 13.00 16.13
N SER A 212 7.95 13.96 15.22
CA SER A 212 6.69 14.26 14.52
C SER A 212 6.27 13.20 13.48
N PHE A 213 7.06 12.15 13.22
CA PHE A 213 6.64 11.10 12.27
C PHE A 213 5.30 10.45 12.63
N ASP A 214 5.00 10.34 13.93
CA ASP A 214 3.74 9.78 14.42
C ASP A 214 2.62 10.83 14.57
N ASP A 215 2.92 12.10 14.29
CA ASP A 215 1.92 13.16 14.28
C ASP A 215 1.06 13.02 13.02
N VAL A 216 -0.15 12.50 13.25
CA VAL A 216 -1.11 12.25 12.17
C VAL A 216 -1.53 13.54 11.48
N SER A 217 -1.56 14.69 12.16
CA SER A 217 -1.92 15.96 11.52
C SER A 217 -0.85 16.36 10.51
N VAL A 218 0.43 16.30 10.89
CA VAL A 218 1.55 16.58 9.98
C VAL A 218 1.58 15.59 8.81
N PHE A 219 1.25 14.32 9.05
CA PHE A 219 1.13 13.34 7.98
C PHE A 219 -0.04 13.65 7.02
N VAL A 220 -1.21 14.05 7.53
CA VAL A 220 -2.37 14.40 6.69
C VAL A 220 -2.08 15.65 5.86
N ASP A 221 -1.52 16.70 6.46
CA ASP A 221 -1.14 17.93 5.76
C ASP A 221 -0.15 17.63 4.62
N PHE A 222 0.82 16.74 4.89
CA PHE A 222 1.73 16.28 3.86
C PHE A 222 1.01 15.54 2.72
N VAL A 223 0.07 14.65 3.03
CA VAL A 223 -0.67 13.90 2.00
C VAL A 223 -1.53 14.85 1.16
N GLU A 224 -2.22 15.81 1.78
CA GLU A 224 -3.00 16.82 1.07
C GLU A 224 -2.13 17.65 0.13
N ASP A 225 -0.99 18.14 0.63
CA ASP A 225 -0.05 18.94 -0.16
C ASP A 225 0.54 18.14 -1.33
N TRP A 226 1.03 16.93 -1.04
CA TRP A 226 1.59 16.03 -2.03
C TRP A 226 0.61 15.72 -3.14
N THR A 227 -0.64 15.41 -2.77
CA THR A 227 -1.67 15.03 -3.72
C THR A 227 -2.11 16.18 -4.61
N THR A 228 -2.12 17.40 -4.07
CA THR A 228 -2.51 18.62 -4.78
C THR A 228 -1.41 19.12 -5.74
N LYS A 229 -0.14 19.07 -5.33
CA LYS A 229 0.97 19.65 -6.09
C LYS A 229 1.55 18.76 -7.19
N HIS A 230 1.58 17.44 -6.98
CA HIS A 230 2.33 16.52 -7.85
C HIS A 230 1.46 15.72 -8.81
N GLU A 231 0.30 16.24 -9.21
CA GLU A 231 -0.64 15.52 -10.07
C GLU A 231 -0.04 15.15 -11.43
N GLU A 232 0.59 16.11 -12.11
CA GLU A 232 1.20 15.90 -13.43
C GLU A 232 2.49 15.08 -13.38
N GLU A 233 3.27 15.21 -12.32
CA GLU A 233 4.51 14.47 -12.11
C GLU A 233 4.23 12.98 -11.83
N ARG A 234 3.18 12.67 -11.07
CA ARG A 234 2.76 11.27 -10.81
C ARG A 234 2.36 10.52 -12.07
N ALA A 235 1.82 11.21 -13.08
CA ALA A 235 1.47 10.57 -14.35
C ALA A 235 2.70 10.07 -15.13
N LYS A 236 3.90 10.55 -14.78
CA LYS A 236 5.18 10.23 -15.44
C LYS A 236 6.04 9.25 -14.64
N LEU A 237 5.63 8.86 -13.42
CA LEU A 237 6.40 7.92 -12.60
C LEU A 237 6.42 6.52 -13.24
N PRO A 238 7.58 5.82 -13.21
CA PRO A 238 7.72 4.51 -13.84
C PRO A 238 6.84 3.43 -13.18
N VAL A 239 6.38 2.48 -14.01
CA VAL A 239 5.42 1.41 -13.67
C VAL A 239 6.01 0.30 -12.79
N ALA A 240 7.33 0.24 -12.62
CA ALA A 240 7.97 -0.68 -11.69
C ALA A 240 8.97 0.12 -10.87
N LEU A 241 8.70 0.23 -9.57
CA LEU A 241 9.55 0.98 -8.66
C LEU A 241 10.58 0.03 -8.09
N ASP A 242 11.86 0.32 -8.34
CA ASP A 242 12.91 -0.13 -7.44
C ASP A 242 12.57 0.39 -6.03
N ALA A 243 12.23 -0.53 -5.13
CA ALA A 243 11.83 -0.18 -3.77
C ALA A 243 13.03 -0.10 -2.82
N ASN A 244 14.26 -0.12 -3.33
CA ASN A 244 15.48 0.01 -2.54
C ASN A 244 15.49 1.24 -1.66
N ASP A 245 15.15 2.39 -2.25
CA ASP A 245 15.22 3.66 -1.53
C ASP A 245 14.15 3.72 -0.44
N TYR A 246 12.92 3.28 -0.73
CA TYR A 246 11.85 3.23 0.26
C TYR A 246 12.11 2.19 1.36
N CYS A 247 12.71 1.03 1.03
CA CYS A 247 13.11 0.03 2.01
C CYS A 247 14.20 0.58 2.95
N SER A 248 15.21 1.25 2.39
CA SER A 248 16.31 1.84 3.14
C SER A 248 15.83 3.02 3.99
N ALA A 249 14.95 3.85 3.44
CA ALA A 249 14.29 4.94 4.16
C ALA A 249 13.48 4.41 5.35
N ALA A 250 12.62 3.42 5.12
CA ALA A 250 11.85 2.78 6.18
C ALA A 250 12.77 2.19 7.27
N CYS A 251 13.86 1.52 6.89
CA CYS A 251 14.87 1.03 7.84
C CYS A 251 15.46 2.17 8.69
N SER A 252 15.88 3.24 8.03
CA SER A 252 16.53 4.39 8.68
C SER A 252 15.62 5.05 9.70
N VAL A 253 14.37 5.33 9.29
CA VAL A 253 13.33 5.94 10.14
C VAL A 253 12.99 5.03 11.31
N LEU A 254 12.70 3.75 11.08
CA LEU A 254 12.39 2.83 12.16
C LEU A 254 13.56 2.68 13.14
N THR A 255 14.79 2.63 12.64
CA THR A 255 15.99 2.57 13.50
C THR A 255 16.15 3.81 14.35
N PHE A 256 15.80 4.98 13.81
CA PHE A 256 15.82 6.24 14.55
C PHE A 256 14.75 6.26 15.64
N LEU A 257 13.51 5.91 15.29
CA LEU A 257 12.38 5.92 16.22
C LEU A 257 12.48 4.87 17.33
N GLU A 258 13.05 3.69 17.03
CA GLU A 258 13.16 2.59 18.00
C GLU A 258 14.53 2.50 18.70
N GLY A 259 15.52 3.28 18.26
CA GLY A 259 16.90 3.23 18.75
C GLY A 259 17.65 1.93 18.40
N ARG A 260 17.08 1.07 17.55
CA ARG A 260 17.66 -0.21 17.13
C ARG A 260 17.10 -0.67 15.79
N LEU A 261 17.81 -1.56 15.11
CA LEU A 261 17.33 -2.16 13.86
C LEU A 261 15.99 -2.90 14.05
N PRO A 262 15.04 -2.76 13.11
CA PRO A 262 13.75 -3.43 13.21
C PRO A 262 13.92 -4.95 13.17
N ARG A 263 13.27 -5.65 14.10
CA ARG A 263 13.32 -7.12 14.12
C ARG A 263 12.50 -7.70 12.97
N LEU A 264 13.17 -8.34 12.03
CA LEU A 264 12.52 -9.08 10.95
C LEU A 264 11.72 -10.24 11.53
N ARG A 265 10.41 -10.27 11.25
CA ARG A 265 9.59 -11.45 11.54
C ARG A 265 9.83 -12.48 10.44
N LYS A 266 10.08 -13.73 10.82
CA LYS A 266 10.27 -14.88 9.89
C LYS A 266 9.08 -15.16 8.95
N LYS A 267 7.94 -14.48 9.14
CA LYS A 267 6.72 -14.71 8.36
C LYS A 267 6.43 -13.50 7.47
N HIS A 268 6.86 -13.59 6.22
CA HIS A 268 6.31 -12.77 5.13
C HIS A 268 4.88 -13.26 4.91
N ARG A 269 3.87 -12.47 5.30
CA ARG A 269 2.46 -12.87 5.13
C ARG A 269 1.77 -11.95 4.15
N ILE A 270 1.36 -12.53 3.03
CA ILE A 270 0.21 -12.10 2.25
C ILE A 270 -1.02 -12.33 3.15
N ASN A 271 -1.49 -11.26 3.79
CA ASN A 271 -2.38 -11.33 4.97
C ASN A 271 -3.87 -11.51 4.66
#